data_AF-A0A935VSW9-F1
#
_entry.id   AF-A0A935VSW9-F1
#
_cell.length_a   1.000
_cell.length_b   1.000
_cell.length_c   1.000
_cell.angle_alpha   90.00
_cell.angle_beta   90.00
_cell.angle_gamma   90.00
#
_symmetry.space_group_name_H-M   'P 1'
#
loop_
_entity.id
_entity.type
_entity.pdbx_description
1 polymer ?
#
loop_
_entity_poly.entity_id
_entity_poly.type
_entity_poly.pdbx_seq_one_letter_code
_entity_poly.pdbx_strand_id
1 'polypeptide(L)' 'MQTCNIIEAKAILKRTVKLYNQQRPHMSIGNLTPEQIHCNINSKTEKLWKNYYHSKPNFEHPKNYSK' A
#
# COMPACT_ATOMS: atom_id res chain seq x y z
N MET A 1 -22.66 13.29 6.14
CA MET A 1 -23.13 14.06 4.96
C MET A 1 -23.65 13.07 3.93
N GLN A 2 -24.96 12.84 3.89
CA GLN A 2 -25.58 12.10 2.79
C GLN A 2 -25.91 13.08 1.67
N THR A 3 -25.64 12.69 0.42
CA THR A 3 -25.94 13.49 -0.78
C THR A 3 -27.00 12.78 -1.60
N CYS A 4 -28.03 13.49 -2.02
CA CYS A 4 -29.12 12.97 -2.84
C CYS A 4 -28.88 13.15 -4.36
N ASN A 5 -27.78 13.81 -4.76
CA ASN A 5 -27.45 14.08 -6.16
C ASN A 5 -26.13 13.41 -6.58
N ILE A 6 -26.14 12.71 -7.71
CA ILE A 6 -24.98 12.03 -8.28
C ILE A 6 -23.82 12.99 -8.65
N ILE A 7 -24.13 14.23 -9.05
CA ILE A 7 -23.13 15.24 -9.40
C ILE A 7 -22.36 15.65 -8.14
N GLU A 8 -23.08 15.93 -7.05
CA GLU A 8 -22.48 16.30 -5.76
C GLU A 8 -21.68 15.13 -5.17
N ALA A 9 -22.21 13.91 -5.24
CA ALA A 9 -21.52 12.71 -4.79
C ALA A 9 -20.17 12.55 -5.51
N LYS A 10 -20.12 12.75 -6.84
CA LYS A 10 -18.89 12.71 -7.62
C LYS A 10 -17.91 13.82 -7.22
N ALA A 11 -18.39 15.04 -6.96
CA ALA A 11 -17.55 16.15 -6.54
C ALA A 11 -16.91 15.89 -5.17
N ILE A 12 -17.69 15.39 -4.21
CA ILE A 12 -17.21 15.03 -2.87
C ILE A 12 -16.21 13.88 -2.96
N LEU A 13 -16.52 12.83 -3.72
CA LEU A 13 -15.60 11.70 -3.91
C LEU A 13 -14.26 12.19 -4.47
N LYS A 14 -14.28 13.01 -5.52
CA LYS A 14 -13.06 13.58 -6.12
C LYS A 14 -12.26 14.40 -5.11
N ARG A 15 -12.93 15.22 -4.30
CA ARG A 15 -12.28 16.01 -3.25
C ARG A 15 -11.66 15.14 -2.17
N THR A 16 -12.37 14.11 -1.72
CA THR A 16 -11.89 13.17 -0.70
C THR A 16 -10.66 12.40 -1.17
N VAL A 17 -10.68 11.89 -2.41
CA VAL A 17 -9.53 11.21 -3.01
C VAL A 17 -8.33 12.15 -3.12
N LYS A 18 -8.55 13.39 -3.59
CA LYS A 18 -7.49 14.41 -3.67
C LYS A 18 -6.87 14.69 -2.29
N LEU A 19 -7.72 14.86 -1.26
CA LEU A 19 -7.26 15.11 0.11
C LEU A 19 -6.43 13.95 0.66
N TYR A 20 -6.87 12.70 0.45
CA TYR A 20 -6.12 11.51 0.86
C TYR A 20 -4.75 11.41 0.19
N ASN A 21 -4.70 11.66 -1.13
CA ASN A 21 -3.48 11.50 -1.92
C ASN A 21 -2.47 12.64 -1.75
N GLN A 22 -2.92 13.86 -1.44
CA GLN A 22 -2.06 15.04 -1.53
C GLN A 22 -1.89 15.81 -0.21
N GLN A 23 -2.78 15.62 0.77
CA GLN A 23 -2.78 16.43 1.99
C GLN A 23 -2.67 15.63 3.29
N ARG A 24 -2.87 14.32 3.24
CA ARG A 24 -2.76 13.45 4.42
C ARG A 24 -1.46 12.66 4.36
N PRO A 25 -0.40 13.09 5.09
CA PRO A 25 0.77 12.26 5.28
C PRO A 25 0.40 11.01 6.08
N HIS A 26 0.88 9.85 5.64
CA HIS A 26 0.55 8.57 6.28
C HIS A 26 1.78 7.97 6.98
N MET A 27 1.58 7.53 8.22
CA MET A 27 2.65 6.96 9.05
C MET A 27 3.29 5.71 8.44
N SER A 28 2.51 4.91 7.70
CA SER A 28 2.99 3.69 7.04
C SER A 28 4.01 3.93 5.92
N ILE A 29 4.12 5.16 5.42
CA ILE A 29 5.05 5.57 4.36
C ILE A 29 5.93 6.73 4.82
N GLY A 30 6.31 6.73 6.11
CA GLY A 30 7.25 7.70 6.68
C GLY A 30 6.68 9.11 6.82
N ASN A 31 5.36 9.24 7.04
CA ASN A 31 4.65 10.53 7.07
C ASN A 31 4.78 11.33 5.76
N LEU A 32 4.87 10.64 4.63
CA LEU A 32 4.73 11.22 3.30
C LEU A 32 3.30 11.02 2.80
N THR A 33 2.91 11.82 1.81
CA THR A 33 1.64 11.63 1.10
C THR A 33 1.79 10.56 0.01
N PRO A 34 0.70 9.87 -0.39
CA PRO A 34 0.74 8.89 -1.47
C PRO A 34 1.29 9.45 -2.77
N GLU A 35 0.93 10.70 -3.11
CA GLU A 35 1.43 11.38 -4.31
C GLU A 35 2.95 11.59 -4.27
N GLN A 36 3.50 12.00 -3.13
CA GLN A 36 4.95 12.21 -2.98
C GLN A 36 5.76 10.93 -3.21
N ILE A 37 5.27 9.78 -2.72
CA ILE A 37 5.90 8.47 -2.96
C ILE A 37 5.76 8.08 -4.43
N HIS A 38 4.58 8.25 -5.02
CA HIS A 38 4.33 7.83 -6.39
C HIS A 38 5.13 8.63 -7.42
N CYS A 39 5.27 9.94 -7.22
CA CYS A 39 6.04 10.81 -8.09
C CYS A 39 7.56 10.66 -7.92
N ASN A 40 8.03 10.09 -6.81
CA ASN A 40 9.46 9.90 -6.58
C ASN A 40 9.90 8.52 -7.05
N ILE A 41 10.48 8.46 -8.25
CA ILE A 41 10.89 7.20 -8.91
C ILE A 41 11.91 6.39 -8.11
N ASN A 42 12.58 7.00 -7.13
CA ASN A 42 13.60 6.38 -6.29
C ASN A 42 13.22 6.29 -4.80
N SER A 43 12.00 6.68 -4.40
CA SER A 43 11.62 6.58 -2.98
C SER A 43 11.44 5.12 -2.56
N LYS A 44 12.35 4.63 -1.74
CA LYS A 44 12.19 3.34 -1.03
C LYS A 44 11.38 3.60 0.23
N THR A 45 10.22 2.97 0.34
CA THR A 45 9.46 2.90 1.61
C THR A 45 9.94 1.71 2.41
N GLU A 46 10.10 1.89 3.71
CA GLU A 46 10.42 0.79 4.61
C GLU A 46 9.18 -0.05 4.93
N LYS A 47 9.40 -1.35 5.05
CA LYS A 47 8.34 -2.26 5.48
C LYS A 47 8.25 -2.26 7.00
N LEU A 48 7.22 -1.61 7.53
CA LEU A 48 7.01 -1.51 8.98
C LEU A 48 6.31 -2.74 9.58
N TRP A 49 5.48 -3.43 8.79
CA TRP A 49 4.67 -4.56 9.28
C TRP A 49 5.35 -5.89 9.02
N LYS A 50 5.35 -6.78 10.02
CA LYS A 50 5.86 -8.15 9.89
C LYS A 50 4.96 -8.96 8.95
N ASN A 51 5.55 -9.86 8.17
CA ASN A 51 4.77 -10.90 7.50
C ASN A 51 4.38 -11.96 8.54
N TYR A 52 3.09 -12.19 8.69
CA TYR A 52 2.56 -13.21 9.62
C TYR A 52 2.54 -14.62 9.03
N TYR A 53 2.71 -14.75 7.72
CA TYR A 53 2.80 -16.05 7.07
C TYR A 53 4.27 -16.46 6.96
N HIS A 54 4.59 -17.63 7.52
CA HIS A 54 5.88 -18.27 7.27
C HIS A 54 5.95 -18.70 5.81
N SER A 55 7.07 -18.41 5.15
CA SER A 55 7.41 -19.08 3.89
C SER A 55 7.33 -20.58 4.13
N LYS A 56 6.55 -21.31 3.33
CA LYS A 56 6.56 -22.78 3.37
C LYS A 56 8.01 -23.24 3.31
N PRO A 57 8.45 -24.19 4.16
CA PRO A 57 9.80 -24.73 4.04
C PRO A 57 9.96 -25.24 2.59
N ASN A 58 11.09 -24.90 1.97
CA ASN A 58 11.45 -25.48 0.69
C ASN A 58 11.48 -26.99 0.90
N PHE A 59 10.53 -27.72 0.33
CA PHE A 59 10.57 -29.17 0.27
C PHE A 59 11.70 -29.54 -0.71
N GLU A 60 12.95 -29.49 -0.24
CA GLU A 60 14.07 -30.05 -0.96
C GLU A 60 13.77 -31.53 -1.19
N HIS A 61 13.75 -31.94 -2.45
CA HIS A 61 13.57 -33.35 -2.81
C HIS A 61 14.73 -34.15 -2.18
N PRO A 62 14.47 -35.33 -1.61
CA PRO A 62 15.51 -36.11 -0.95
C PRO A 62 16.63 -36.41 -1.94
N LYS A 63 17.86 -36.01 -1.59
CA LYS A 63 19.06 -36.39 -2.33
C LYS A 63 19.23 -37.90 -2.18
N ASN A 64 19.04 -38.64 -3.27
CA ASN A 64 19.33 -40.06 -3.32
C ASN A 64 20.85 -40.24 -3.16
N TYR A 65 21.29 -40.67 -1.98
CA TYR A 65 22.64 -41.20 -1.82
C TYR A 65 22.60 -42.66 -2.28
N SER A 66 23.21 -42.96 -3.44
CA SER A 66 23.45 -44.33 -3.88
C SER A 66 24.34 -45.03 -2.86
N LYS A 67 23.92 -46.24 -2.45
CA LYS A 67 24.67 -47.19 -1.62
C LYS A 67 25.89 -47.73 -2.35
#